data_AF-A0A8T3NSV7-F1
#
_entry.id   AF-A0A8T3NSV7-F1
#
_cell.length_a   1.000
_cell.length_b   1.000
_cell.length_c   1.000
_cell.angle_alpha   90.00
_cell.angle_beta   90.00
_cell.angle_gamma   90.00
#
_symmetry.space_group_name_H-M   'P 1'
#
loop_
_entity.id
_entity.type
_entity.pdbx_description
1 polymer ?
#
loop_
_entity_poly.entity_id
_entity_poly.type
_entity_poly.pdbx_seq_one_letter_code
_entity_poly.pdbx_strand_id
1 'polypeptide(L)'
;MQRGPDPLEQQGLGDLASFDGSAFLREAVGFTRELRQAGLVADLAAVLDFVRALSLVDVGEREQVRAAGAALFVRRHEDLPTYHRVFARYWRRRARGERPAVEGPSLPGKPHGEADQSTRPETEREASDTALAGKGRRADGRGEASDDGEDRELVIARTAYSGGEALRHRDFEQMSGPELREAERLIDRLTPVLDARRTRRWELHSHGRMVALRPMLRENLATGGDPITWLWRRPVRKPRSVVVICDISGSMERHSRLLLRFAYALMRSRVRTEAFVFGTRLTRVTRQLRGRDPDVALERVASVVRDWSGGTRIGESFREFNIRWARRVLRTSGIVIVVSDG
;
A
#
# COMPACT_ATOMS: atom_id res chain seq x y z
N MET A 1 23.48 -60.26 -28.89
CA MET A 1 23.71 -59.01 -29.64
C MET A 1 22.82 -57.93 -29.01
N GLN A 2 23.22 -57.41 -27.84
CA GLN A 2 22.54 -56.34 -27.11
C GLN A 2 23.31 -55.06 -27.41
N ARG A 3 22.68 -54.07 -28.06
CA ARG A 3 23.25 -52.73 -28.23
C ARG A 3 22.98 -51.95 -26.94
N GLY A 4 24.05 -51.53 -26.27
CA GLY A 4 23.97 -50.58 -25.16
C GLY A 4 23.53 -49.20 -25.64
N PRO A 5 22.99 -48.36 -24.75
CA PRO A 5 22.53 -47.03 -25.10
C PRO A 5 23.72 -46.09 -25.40
N ASP A 6 23.46 -45.15 -26.29
CA ASP A 6 24.37 -44.19 -26.92
C ASP A 6 24.96 -43.18 -25.89
N PRO A 7 26.25 -42.78 -25.95
CA PRO A 7 26.88 -41.91 -24.94
C PRO A 7 26.48 -40.42 -24.99
N LEU A 8 25.48 -40.03 -25.79
CA LEU A 8 25.14 -38.62 -26.05
C LEU A 8 23.90 -38.11 -25.31
N GLU A 9 23.22 -38.92 -24.49
CA GLU A 9 22.04 -38.49 -23.73
C GLU A 9 22.33 -37.90 -22.32
N GLN A 10 23.60 -37.74 -21.92
CA GLN A 10 23.94 -37.26 -20.57
C GLN A 10 24.48 -35.81 -20.48
N GLN A 11 24.44 -35.01 -21.55
CA GLN A 11 24.93 -33.61 -21.52
C GLN A 11 23.84 -32.53 -21.61
N GLY A 12 22.60 -32.84 -21.26
CA GLY A 12 21.46 -31.92 -21.40
C GLY A 12 20.82 -31.41 -20.11
N LEU A 13 21.39 -31.66 -18.93
CA LEU A 13 20.77 -31.30 -17.63
C LEU A 13 21.70 -30.46 -16.71
N GLY A 14 22.62 -29.70 -17.30
CA GLY A 14 23.67 -28.97 -16.56
C GLY A 14 23.49 -27.46 -16.40
N ASP A 15 22.58 -26.80 -17.13
CA ASP A 15 22.64 -25.33 -17.30
C ASP A 15 21.35 -24.58 -16.94
N LEU A 16 20.54 -25.13 -16.02
CA LEU A 16 19.49 -24.37 -15.30
C LEU A 16 19.98 -23.91 -13.90
N ALA A 17 21.30 -23.81 -13.73
CA ALA A 17 21.95 -23.37 -12.51
C ALA A 17 21.64 -21.89 -12.22
N SER A 18 20.75 -21.69 -11.25
CA SER A 18 20.52 -20.45 -10.49
C SER A 18 20.28 -19.18 -11.31
N PHE A 19 19.09 -19.05 -11.90
CA PHE A 19 18.55 -17.72 -12.15
C PHE A 19 18.32 -17.06 -10.77
N ASP A 20 19.19 -16.11 -10.39
CA ASP A 20 19.02 -15.36 -9.15
C ASP A 20 17.76 -14.49 -9.28
N GLY A 21 16.62 -15.04 -8.87
CA GLY A 21 15.33 -14.34 -8.86
C GLY A 21 15.40 -13.04 -8.07
N SER A 22 16.30 -12.93 -7.08
CA SER A 22 16.52 -11.68 -6.34
C SER A 22 17.24 -10.64 -7.19
N ALA A 23 18.24 -11.02 -7.99
CA ALA A 23 18.88 -10.11 -8.95
C ALA A 23 17.89 -9.65 -10.01
N PHE A 24 17.08 -10.58 -10.53
CA PHE A 24 16.07 -10.27 -11.53
C PHE A 24 15.01 -9.30 -11.01
N LEU A 25 14.52 -9.51 -9.78
CA LEU A 25 13.61 -8.59 -9.11
C LEU A 25 14.26 -7.22 -8.86
N ARG A 26 15.53 -7.17 -8.43
CA ARG A 26 16.27 -5.90 -8.26
C ARG A 26 16.38 -5.14 -9.59
N GLU A 27 16.61 -5.83 -10.70
CA GLU A 27 16.67 -5.22 -12.04
C GLU A 27 15.29 -4.69 -12.46
N ALA A 28 14.22 -5.48 -12.30
CA ALA A 28 12.86 -5.03 -12.61
C ALA A 28 12.46 -3.80 -11.77
N VAL A 29 12.77 -3.81 -10.47
CA VAL A 29 12.53 -2.67 -9.56
C VAL A 29 13.38 -1.46 -9.97
N GLY A 30 14.65 -1.65 -10.31
CA GLY A 30 15.55 -0.60 -10.79
C GLY A 30 15.03 0.08 -12.05
N PHE A 31 14.56 -0.70 -13.03
CA PHE A 31 13.93 -0.17 -14.25
C PHE A 31 12.68 0.65 -13.94
N THR A 32 11.79 0.15 -13.08
CA THR A 32 10.54 0.85 -12.73
C THR A 32 10.78 2.17 -12.00
N ARG A 33 11.86 2.26 -11.21
CA ARG A 33 12.29 3.52 -10.58
C ARG A 33 12.68 4.57 -11.61
N GLU A 34 13.38 4.18 -12.68
CA GLU A 34 13.73 5.09 -13.77
C GLU A 34 12.53 5.56 -14.58
N LEU A 35 11.56 4.68 -14.82
CA LEU A 35 10.29 5.06 -15.46
C LEU A 35 9.55 6.10 -14.61
N ARG A 36 9.51 5.90 -13.28
CA ARG A 36 8.90 6.86 -12.35
C ARG A 36 9.61 8.20 -12.34
N GLN A 37 10.95 8.21 -12.37
CA GLN A 37 11.74 9.45 -12.47
C GLN A 37 11.51 10.20 -13.79
N ALA A 38 11.17 9.47 -14.87
CA ALA A 38 10.84 10.06 -16.16
C ALA A 38 9.38 10.53 -16.27
N GLY A 39 8.59 10.44 -15.19
CA GLY A 39 7.21 10.91 -15.14
C GLY A 39 6.15 9.87 -15.53
N LEU A 40 6.54 8.61 -15.75
CA LEU A 40 5.60 7.52 -16.05
C LEU A 40 4.99 6.95 -14.77
N VAL A 41 3.72 6.54 -14.84
CA VAL A 41 3.02 5.93 -13.72
C VAL A 41 3.43 4.46 -13.60
N ALA A 42 4.35 4.17 -12.68
CA ALA A 42 4.75 2.82 -12.30
C ALA A 42 4.35 2.58 -10.82
N ASP A 43 3.12 2.12 -10.60
CA ASP A 43 2.60 1.68 -9.30
C ASP A 43 3.07 0.24 -8.99
N LEU A 44 2.89 -0.19 -7.73
CA LEU A 44 3.37 -1.51 -7.29
C LEU A 44 2.69 -2.65 -8.06
N ALA A 45 1.41 -2.47 -8.41
CA ALA A 45 0.67 -3.42 -9.23
C ALA A 45 1.32 -3.60 -10.61
N ALA A 46 1.62 -2.51 -11.32
CA ALA A 46 2.30 -2.57 -12.62
C ALA A 46 3.71 -3.17 -12.52
N VAL A 47 4.43 -2.96 -11.41
CA VAL A 47 5.72 -3.62 -11.18
C VAL A 47 5.55 -5.14 -11.02
N LEU A 48 4.57 -5.59 -10.23
CA LEU A 48 4.28 -7.01 -10.05
C LEU A 48 3.75 -7.67 -11.32
N ASP A 49 2.95 -6.95 -12.11
CA ASP A 49 2.48 -7.40 -13.42
C ASP A 49 3.64 -7.46 -14.42
N PHE A 50 4.60 -6.53 -14.35
CA PHE A 50 5.79 -6.55 -15.19
C PHE A 50 6.70 -7.74 -14.87
N VAL A 51 6.98 -8.01 -13.59
CA VAL A 51 7.74 -9.20 -13.18
C VAL A 51 7.06 -10.49 -13.66
N ARG A 52 5.73 -10.56 -13.57
CA ARG A 52 4.95 -11.69 -14.10
C ARG A 52 5.02 -11.77 -15.62
N ALA A 53 4.89 -10.65 -16.33
CA ALA A 53 4.99 -10.62 -17.79
C ALA A 53 6.39 -11.06 -18.27
N LEU A 54 7.45 -10.70 -17.54
CA LEU A 54 8.80 -11.16 -17.86
C LEU A 54 9.01 -12.67 -17.68
N SER A 55 8.14 -13.37 -16.94
CA SER A 55 8.12 -14.84 -16.89
C SER A 55 7.38 -15.50 -18.07
N LEU A 56 6.67 -14.69 -18.87
CA LEU A 56 5.86 -15.14 -20.01
C LEU A 56 6.48 -14.79 -21.37
N VAL A 57 7.49 -13.92 -21.39
CA VAL A 57 8.23 -13.53 -22.60
C VAL A 57 9.65 -14.03 -22.56
N ASP A 58 10.27 -14.16 -23.72
CA ASP A 58 11.70 -14.44 -23.80
C ASP A 58 12.50 -13.20 -23.36
N VAL A 59 13.09 -13.27 -22.17
CA VAL A 59 13.91 -12.19 -21.60
C VAL A 59 15.19 -11.96 -22.43
N GLY A 60 15.62 -12.95 -23.22
CA GLY A 60 16.71 -12.82 -24.18
C GLY A 60 16.37 -11.92 -25.37
N GLU A 61 15.08 -11.79 -25.69
CA GLU A 61 14.62 -10.96 -26.79
C GLU A 61 14.22 -9.55 -26.32
N ARG A 62 15.13 -8.60 -26.53
CA ARG A 62 14.95 -7.18 -26.14
C ARG A 62 13.63 -6.58 -26.58
N GLU A 63 13.16 -6.92 -27.78
CA GLU A 63 11.92 -6.36 -28.32
C GLU A 63 10.67 -6.90 -27.63
N GLN A 64 10.67 -8.16 -27.18
CA GLN A 64 9.58 -8.71 -26.38
C GLN A 64 9.50 -8.03 -25.01
N VAL A 65 10.64 -7.83 -24.35
CA VAL A 65 10.72 -7.11 -23.08
C VAL A 65 10.24 -5.66 -23.23
N ARG A 66 10.62 -4.99 -24.33
CA ARG A 66 10.16 -3.64 -24.66
C ARG A 66 8.65 -3.58 -24.87
N ALA A 67 8.08 -4.54 -25.60
CA ALA A 67 6.65 -4.60 -25.87
C ALA A 67 5.85 -4.89 -24.59
N ALA A 68 6.32 -5.84 -23.78
CA ALA A 68 5.69 -6.20 -22.50
C ALA A 68 5.69 -5.02 -21.52
N GLY A 69 6.81 -4.29 -21.39
CA GLY A 69 6.86 -3.10 -20.55
C GLY A 69 6.02 -1.95 -21.11
N ALA A 70 5.96 -1.76 -22.43
CA ALA A 70 5.11 -0.74 -23.04
C ALA A 70 3.64 -1.00 -22.73
N ALA A 71 3.18 -2.25 -22.85
CA ALA A 71 1.80 -2.64 -22.57
C ALA A 71 1.37 -2.38 -21.11
N LEU A 72 2.32 -2.34 -20.17
CA LEU A 72 2.04 -2.18 -18.74
C LEU A 72 2.25 -0.75 -18.23
N PHE A 73 3.25 -0.03 -18.76
CA PHE A 73 3.63 1.29 -18.24
C PHE A 73 3.17 2.48 -19.09
N VAL A 74 2.70 2.25 -20.32
CA VAL A 74 2.19 3.30 -21.21
C VAL A 74 0.66 3.34 -21.11
N ARG A 75 0.12 4.36 -20.44
CA ARG A 75 -1.34 4.54 -20.29
C ARG A 75 -1.92 5.47 -21.34
N ARG A 76 -1.10 6.37 -21.88
CA ARG A 76 -1.49 7.31 -22.94
C ARG A 76 -0.49 7.25 -24.09
N HIS A 77 -0.93 7.59 -25.29
CA HIS A 77 -0.05 7.61 -26.46
C HIS A 77 1.14 8.58 -26.27
N GLU A 78 0.95 9.68 -25.54
CA GLU A 78 1.99 10.67 -25.21
C GLU A 78 3.13 10.11 -24.34
N ASP A 79 2.91 9.02 -23.61
CA ASP A 79 3.90 8.38 -22.74
C ASP A 79 4.87 7.49 -23.52
N LEU A 80 4.50 7.09 -24.74
CA LEU A 80 5.22 6.11 -25.56
C LEU A 80 6.64 6.59 -25.95
N PRO A 81 6.87 7.85 -26.39
CA PRO A 81 8.22 8.34 -26.66
C PRO A 81 9.10 8.38 -25.41
N THR A 82 8.53 8.76 -24.26
CA THR A 82 9.24 8.80 -22.97
C THR A 82 9.64 7.39 -22.54
N TYR A 83 8.73 6.42 -22.66
CA TYR A 83 9.00 5.02 -22.36
C TYR A 83 10.14 4.47 -23.24
N HIS A 84 10.09 4.65 -24.55
CA HIS A 84 11.14 4.16 -25.46
C HIS A 84 12.52 4.76 -25.16
N ARG A 85 12.57 6.04 -24.81
CA ARG A 85 13.82 6.71 -24.43
C ARG A 85 14.41 6.13 -23.15
N VAL A 86 13.59 5.92 -22.12
CA VAL A 86 14.03 5.33 -20.84
C VAL A 86 14.47 3.89 -21.03
N PHE A 87 13.70 3.09 -21.77
CA PHE A 87 14.04 1.71 -22.10
C PHE A 87 15.37 1.60 -22.84
N ALA A 88 15.58 2.42 -23.88
CA ALA A 88 16.83 2.43 -24.64
C ALA A 88 18.03 2.90 -23.80
N ARG A 89 17.82 3.80 -22.83
CA ARG A 89 18.87 4.22 -21.88
C ARG A 89 19.21 3.09 -20.91
N TYR A 90 18.20 2.46 -20.31
CA TYR A 90 18.35 1.36 -19.35
C TYR A 90 19.10 0.19 -19.98
N TRP A 91 18.70 -0.22 -21.19
CA TRP A 91 19.31 -1.35 -21.89
C TRP A 91 20.76 -1.06 -22.32
N ARG A 92 21.06 0.16 -22.78
CA ARG A 92 22.44 0.58 -23.09
C ARG A 92 23.34 0.58 -21.86
N ARG A 93 22.80 0.97 -20.71
CA ARG A 93 23.51 0.92 -19.43
C ARG A 93 23.81 -0.53 -19.02
N ARG A 94 22.82 -1.43 -19.14
CA ARG A 94 22.98 -2.85 -18.86
C ARG A 94 24.04 -3.51 -19.75
N ALA A 95 24.07 -3.17 -21.04
CA ALA A 95 25.07 -3.65 -21.98
C ALA A 95 26.50 -3.22 -21.63
N ARG A 96 26.68 -2.14 -20.87
CA ARG A 96 27.97 -1.67 -20.34
C ARG A 96 28.32 -2.23 -18.95
N GLY A 97 27.50 -3.15 -18.41
CA GLY A 97 27.73 -3.74 -17.08
C GLY A 97 27.39 -2.82 -15.91
N GLU A 98 26.87 -1.62 -16.16
CA GLU A 98 26.45 -0.67 -15.13
C GLU A 98 25.12 -1.13 -14.50
N ARG A 99 25.18 -1.61 -13.25
CA ARG A 99 24.00 -2.05 -12.49
C ARG A 99 23.21 -0.84 -11.95
N PRO A 100 21.87 -0.90 -11.90
CA PRO A 100 21.09 0.11 -11.21
C PRO A 100 21.49 0.16 -9.73
N ALA A 101 21.68 1.37 -9.19
CA ALA A 101 21.88 1.59 -7.76
C ALA A 101 20.57 1.30 -7.01
N VAL A 102 20.34 0.02 -6.73
CA VAL A 102 19.29 -0.44 -5.83
C VAL A 102 19.98 -0.82 -4.53
N GLU A 103 20.22 0.17 -3.67
CA GLU A 103 20.46 -0.09 -2.25
C GLU A 103 19.14 -0.60 -1.64
N GLY A 104 19.03 -1.92 -1.52
CA GLY A 104 18.04 -2.58 -0.67
C GLY A 104 18.67 -2.97 0.66
N PRO A 105 17.89 -3.20 1.73
CA PRO A 105 18.42 -3.62 3.01
C PRO A 105 19.12 -4.99 2.86
N SER A 106 20.41 -5.03 3.16
CA SER A 106 21.21 -6.25 3.15
C SER A 106 20.67 -7.24 4.18
N LEU A 107 20.30 -8.45 3.73
CA LEU A 107 20.04 -9.58 4.61
C LEU A 107 21.36 -10.02 5.27
N PRO A 108 21.39 -10.32 6.59
CA PRO A 108 22.62 -10.70 7.27
C PRO A 108 23.00 -12.16 6.98
N GLY A 109 24.12 -12.33 6.26
CA GLY A 109 24.83 -13.60 6.07
C GLY A 109 26.30 -13.43 6.43
N LYS A 110 26.83 -14.40 7.20
CA LYS A 110 28.03 -14.40 8.05
C LYS A 110 29.40 -14.47 7.32
N PRO A 111 30.55 -14.35 8.04
CA PRO A 111 31.71 -13.53 7.65
C PRO A 111 32.92 -14.29 7.12
N HIS A 112 33.68 -13.64 6.25
CA HIS A 112 35.14 -13.73 6.04
C HIS A 112 35.50 -12.37 5.40
N GLY A 113 36.46 -11.54 5.82
CA GLY A 113 37.68 -11.69 6.59
C GLY A 113 38.74 -10.89 5.80
N GLU A 114 39.20 -9.75 6.36
CA GLU A 114 40.41 -8.94 6.04
C GLU A 114 40.63 -8.52 4.56
N ALA A 115 41.17 -7.37 4.15
CA ALA A 115 41.64 -6.08 4.65
C ALA A 115 41.53 -5.18 3.37
N ASP A 116 41.47 -3.85 3.39
CA ASP A 116 42.62 -2.97 3.56
C ASP A 116 42.22 -1.56 3.03
N GLN A 117 43.12 -0.61 3.26
CA GLN A 117 42.93 0.82 3.51
C GLN A 117 42.72 1.74 2.29
N SER A 118 42.41 3.00 2.66
CA SER A 118 42.72 4.24 1.93
C SER A 118 41.70 4.62 0.83
N THR A 119 41.30 5.85 0.57
CA THR A 119 41.88 7.18 0.83
C THR A 119 40.74 8.20 0.71
N ARG A 120 40.62 9.15 1.65
CA ARG A 120 39.91 10.42 1.43
C ARG A 120 40.68 11.23 0.38
N PRO A 121 40.01 12.10 -0.40
CA PRO A 121 40.17 13.49 -0.01
C PRO A 121 38.89 14.32 -0.08
N GLU A 122 38.85 15.24 0.87
CA GLU A 122 38.06 16.46 0.88
C GLU A 122 38.42 17.32 -0.34
N THR A 123 37.44 18.04 -0.88
CA THR A 123 37.70 19.36 -1.47
C THR A 123 36.45 20.20 -1.34
N GLU A 124 36.58 21.20 -0.49
CA GLU A 124 35.79 22.40 -0.43
C GLU A 124 35.69 23.04 -1.82
N ARG A 125 34.51 23.60 -2.15
CA ARG A 125 34.43 24.88 -2.83
C ARG A 125 33.07 25.52 -2.62
N GLU A 126 33.19 26.78 -2.24
CA GLU A 126 32.18 27.69 -1.75
C GLU A 126 31.19 28.14 -2.83
N ALA A 127 30.02 28.49 -2.31
CA ALA A 127 29.13 29.59 -2.68
C ALA A 127 29.41 30.35 -3.99
N SER A 128 28.35 30.47 -4.79
CA SER A 128 27.98 31.78 -5.35
C SER A 128 26.47 31.83 -5.62
N ASP A 129 25.88 32.86 -5.02
CA ASP A 129 24.54 33.37 -5.26
C ASP A 129 24.28 33.61 -6.75
N THR A 130 23.04 33.37 -7.19
CA THR A 130 22.28 34.38 -7.93
C THR A 130 20.80 34.00 -8.03
N ALA A 131 19.98 34.92 -7.55
CA ALA A 131 18.53 34.91 -7.59
C ALA A 131 17.99 34.92 -9.03
N LEU A 132 16.83 34.30 -9.24
CA LEU A 132 15.80 34.89 -10.11
C LEU A 132 14.39 34.47 -9.70
N ALA A 133 13.60 35.49 -9.37
CA ALA A 133 12.17 35.42 -9.10
C ALA A 133 11.36 34.99 -10.33
N GLY A 134 10.28 34.23 -10.12
CA GLY A 134 9.40 33.77 -11.19
C GLY A 134 7.98 33.44 -10.73
N LYS A 135 7.23 34.49 -10.38
CA LYS A 135 5.75 34.64 -10.36
C LYS A 135 4.87 33.38 -10.38
N GLY A 136 4.14 33.21 -9.28
CA GLY A 136 2.95 32.39 -9.21
C GLY A 136 1.83 32.87 -10.13
N ARG A 137 1.04 31.90 -10.62
CA ARG A 137 -0.23 32.13 -11.28
C ARG A 137 -1.22 31.06 -10.80
N ARG A 138 -2.18 31.50 -9.98
CA ARG A 138 -3.38 30.74 -9.64
C ARG A 138 -4.26 30.66 -10.88
N ALA A 139 -4.84 29.49 -11.13
CA ALA A 139 -5.99 29.33 -11.99
C ALA A 139 -6.94 28.29 -11.37
N ASP A 140 -8.07 28.78 -10.89
CA ASP A 140 -9.25 28.00 -10.57
C ASP A 140 -9.82 27.38 -11.86
N GLY A 141 -10.27 26.13 -11.78
CA GLY A 141 -10.96 25.46 -12.88
C GLY A 141 -11.75 24.26 -12.38
N ARG A 142 -13.05 24.46 -12.15
CA ARG A 142 -14.05 23.41 -11.94
C ARG A 142 -14.11 22.48 -13.15
N GLY A 143 -14.17 21.17 -12.92
CA GLY A 143 -14.43 20.16 -13.94
C GLY A 143 -14.97 18.89 -13.30
N GLU A 144 -16.07 18.39 -13.85
CA GLU A 144 -16.98 17.40 -13.29
C GLU A 144 -16.41 15.97 -13.29
N ALA A 145 -16.83 15.18 -12.30
CA ALA A 145 -16.41 13.79 -12.12
C ALA A 145 -17.26 12.85 -12.99
N SER A 146 -16.61 12.15 -13.92
CA SER A 146 -17.07 10.87 -14.48
C SER A 146 -16.56 9.72 -13.60
N ASP A 147 -17.48 8.78 -13.35
CA ASP A 147 -17.36 7.62 -12.47
C ASP A 147 -17.13 6.39 -13.36
N ASP A 148 -15.91 5.85 -13.37
CA ASP A 148 -15.65 4.49 -13.84
C ASP A 148 -14.72 3.78 -12.85
N GLY A 149 -15.10 2.54 -12.54
CA GLY A 149 -14.56 1.75 -11.46
C GLY A 149 -13.25 1.09 -11.83
N GLU A 150 -12.18 1.52 -11.17
CA GLU A 150 -10.93 0.78 -11.05
C GLU A 150 -10.49 0.76 -9.59
N ASP A 151 -9.83 -0.34 -9.21
CA ASP A 151 -9.37 -0.66 -7.87
C ASP A 151 -8.56 0.50 -7.26
N ARG A 152 -9.20 1.26 -6.38
CA ARG A 152 -8.55 2.36 -5.68
C ARG A 152 -7.62 1.81 -4.62
N GLU A 153 -6.35 1.63 -4.99
CA GLU A 153 -5.23 1.76 -4.06
C GLU A 153 -5.46 3.06 -3.26
N LEU A 154 -5.54 2.95 -1.94
CA LEU A 154 -5.79 4.05 -1.03
C LEU A 154 -4.65 5.07 -1.14
N VAL A 155 -4.82 6.06 -2.02
CA VAL A 155 -4.02 7.28 -2.01
C VAL A 155 -4.37 8.02 -0.73
N ILE A 156 -3.57 7.79 0.31
CA ILE A 156 -3.58 8.62 1.52
C ILE A 156 -3.39 10.06 1.06
N ALA A 157 -4.37 10.90 1.39
CA ALA A 157 -4.54 12.24 0.88
C ALA A 157 -3.22 13.04 0.85
N ARG A 158 -2.86 13.52 -0.34
CA ARG A 158 -1.74 14.45 -0.64
C ARG A 158 -1.84 15.81 0.08
N THR A 159 -2.75 15.99 1.02
CA THR A 159 -3.03 17.28 1.69
C THR A 159 -2.44 17.38 3.10
N ALA A 160 -1.73 16.36 3.59
CA ALA A 160 -0.96 16.43 4.83
C ALA A 160 0.56 16.63 4.57
N TYR A 161 0.91 17.25 3.45
CA TYR A 161 2.29 17.49 3.03
C TYR A 161 2.69 18.94 3.28
N SER A 162 2.77 19.34 4.54
CA SER A 162 3.66 20.42 4.97
C SER A 162 3.78 20.38 6.50
N GLY A 163 4.93 19.89 6.99
CA GLY A 163 5.33 19.95 8.40
C GLY A 163 5.82 18.65 9.04
N GLY A 164 5.52 17.48 8.47
CA GLY A 164 5.86 16.17 9.07
C GLY A 164 7.03 15.42 8.44
N GLU A 165 7.75 16.04 7.50
CA GLU A 165 8.70 15.34 6.62
C GLU A 165 9.97 14.86 7.35
N ALA A 166 10.32 15.45 8.49
CA ALA A 166 11.48 15.06 9.30
C ALA A 166 11.21 13.89 10.28
N LEU A 167 9.96 13.46 10.48
CA LEU A 167 9.60 12.39 11.43
C LEU A 167 9.33 11.04 10.76
N ARG A 168 9.39 10.95 9.43
CA ARG A 168 9.02 9.72 8.68
C ARG A 168 10.13 8.67 8.55
N HIS A 169 11.34 8.98 8.99
CA HIS A 169 12.50 8.08 8.98
C HIS A 169 13.23 8.10 10.33
N ARG A 170 12.49 8.04 11.44
CA ARG A 170 13.06 7.55 12.69
C ARG A 170 12.53 6.14 12.88
N ASP A 171 13.43 5.17 12.91
CA ASP A 171 13.10 3.80 13.30
C ASP A 171 12.40 3.86 14.66
N PHE A 172 11.17 3.35 14.73
CA PHE A 172 10.39 3.29 15.97
C PHE A 172 11.17 2.58 17.09
N GLU A 173 12.15 1.76 16.74
CA GLU A 173 13.11 1.11 17.64
C GLU A 173 13.97 2.09 18.45
N GLN A 174 14.24 3.28 17.91
CA GLN A 174 15.10 4.30 18.52
C GLN A 174 14.33 5.32 19.37
N MET A 175 13.00 5.22 19.44
CA MET A 175 12.19 6.16 20.23
C MET A 175 12.40 5.96 21.74
N SER A 176 12.70 7.05 22.42
CA SER A 176 12.80 7.07 23.88
C SER A 176 11.43 6.90 24.54
N GLY A 177 11.39 6.40 25.78
CA GLY A 177 10.15 6.26 26.57
C GLY A 177 9.25 7.52 26.63
N PRO A 178 9.77 8.75 26.78
CA PRO A 178 8.94 9.96 26.70
C PRO A 178 8.42 10.24 25.28
N GLU A 179 9.19 9.96 24.22
CA GLU A 179 8.72 10.12 22.83
C GLU A 179 7.59 9.14 22.50
N LEU A 180 7.65 7.90 23.02
CA LEU A 180 6.57 6.93 22.89
C LEU A 180 5.27 7.43 23.54
N ARG A 181 5.34 8.00 24.75
CA ARG A 181 4.16 8.59 25.41
C ARG A 181 3.56 9.75 24.63
N GLU A 182 4.39 10.56 23.97
CA GLU A 182 3.90 11.66 23.14
C GLU A 182 3.26 11.14 21.85
N ALA A 183 3.85 10.12 21.22
CA ALA A 183 3.23 9.45 20.08
C ALA A 183 1.88 8.83 20.44
N GLU A 184 1.77 8.21 21.61
CA GLU A 184 0.50 7.69 22.12
C GLU A 184 -0.56 8.79 22.27
N ARG A 185 -0.20 9.95 22.83
CA ARG A 185 -1.11 11.12 22.93
C ARG A 185 -1.52 11.69 21.59
N LEU A 186 -0.64 11.65 20.59
CA LEU A 186 -0.97 12.06 19.23
C LEU A 186 -1.99 11.10 18.59
N ILE A 187 -1.83 9.80 18.83
CA ILE A 187 -2.77 8.77 18.37
C ILE A 187 -4.14 8.91 19.03
N ASP A 188 -4.20 9.21 20.33
CA ASP A 188 -5.47 9.40 21.04
C ASP A 188 -6.30 10.59 20.52
N ARG A 189 -5.62 11.58 19.92
CA ARG A 189 -6.25 12.75 19.27
C ARG A 189 -6.62 12.49 17.81
N LEU A 190 -6.24 11.35 17.25
CA LEU A 190 -6.41 11.07 15.84
C LEU A 190 -7.90 10.91 15.49
N THR A 191 -8.39 11.77 14.61
CA THR A 191 -9.75 11.69 14.07
C THR A 191 -9.66 11.16 12.64
N PRO A 192 -9.84 9.85 12.42
CA PRO A 192 -9.69 9.27 11.10
C PRO A 192 -10.80 9.79 10.18
N VAL A 193 -10.41 10.48 9.11
CA VAL A 193 -11.31 10.86 8.03
C VAL A 193 -11.23 9.76 6.98
N LEU A 194 -12.27 8.93 6.91
CA LEU A 194 -12.37 7.89 5.90
C LEU A 194 -13.37 8.28 4.82
N ASP A 195 -13.01 7.94 3.59
CA ASP A 195 -13.90 8.09 2.45
C ASP A 195 -15.24 7.40 2.67
N ALA A 196 -16.30 8.15 2.38
CA ALA A 196 -17.66 7.62 2.42
C ALA A 196 -17.99 6.91 1.10
N ARG A 197 -18.40 5.64 1.21
CA ARG A 197 -18.92 4.88 0.08
C ARG A 197 -20.41 5.13 -0.12
N ARG A 198 -20.85 5.02 -1.37
CA ARG A 198 -22.27 4.96 -1.73
C ARG A 198 -22.87 3.65 -1.22
N THR A 199 -24.04 3.72 -0.60
CA THR A 199 -24.81 2.52 -0.24
C THR A 199 -25.95 2.29 -1.24
N ARG A 200 -26.54 1.08 -1.22
CA ARG A 200 -27.74 0.76 -2.02
C ARG A 200 -29.02 1.43 -1.49
N ARG A 201 -28.99 1.95 -0.25
CA ARG A 201 -30.14 2.60 0.39
C ARG A 201 -30.22 4.06 -0.07
N TRP A 202 -31.44 4.51 -0.30
CA TRP A 202 -31.75 5.91 -0.61
C TRP A 202 -32.34 6.61 0.62
N GLU A 203 -32.07 7.91 0.74
CA GLU A 203 -32.67 8.81 1.72
C GLU A 203 -33.34 9.98 1.00
N LEU A 204 -34.42 10.51 1.59
CA LEU A 204 -34.98 11.78 1.17
C LEU A 204 -33.97 12.88 1.48
N HIS A 205 -33.78 13.78 0.53
CA HIS A 205 -32.84 14.88 0.67
C HIS A 205 -33.26 16.02 -0.24
N SER A 206 -33.30 17.24 0.30
CA SER A 206 -33.72 18.45 -0.42
C SER A 206 -32.94 18.68 -1.73
N HIS A 207 -31.65 18.34 -1.75
CA HIS A 207 -30.76 18.47 -2.91
C HIS A 207 -30.47 17.12 -3.57
N GLY A 208 -31.42 16.19 -3.55
CA GLY A 208 -31.29 14.92 -4.26
C GLY A 208 -31.32 15.11 -5.77
N ARG A 209 -30.64 14.24 -6.53
CA ARG A 209 -30.62 14.30 -8.00
C ARG A 209 -31.73 13.46 -8.66
N MET A 210 -32.49 12.71 -7.87
CA MET A 210 -33.56 11.83 -8.36
C MET A 210 -34.84 12.08 -7.60
N VAL A 211 -35.97 12.12 -8.30
CA VAL A 211 -37.29 12.30 -7.68
C VAL A 211 -37.67 11.06 -6.86
N ALA A 212 -38.23 11.27 -5.68
CA ALA A 212 -38.76 10.24 -4.80
C ALA A 212 -40.24 10.01 -5.10
N LEU A 213 -40.54 9.38 -6.24
CA LEU A 213 -41.90 9.31 -6.80
C LEU A 213 -42.96 8.79 -5.82
N ARG A 214 -42.71 7.69 -5.09
CA ARG A 214 -43.69 7.12 -4.15
C ARG A 214 -43.99 8.05 -2.97
N PRO A 215 -42.99 8.54 -2.20
CA PRO A 215 -43.21 9.57 -1.19
C PRO A 215 -43.87 10.83 -1.74
N MET A 216 -43.42 11.31 -2.91
CA MET A 216 -43.94 12.51 -3.56
C MET A 216 -45.42 12.37 -3.91
N LEU A 217 -45.81 11.27 -4.55
CA LEU A 217 -47.20 11.01 -4.90
C LEU A 217 -48.08 10.95 -3.66
N ARG A 218 -47.60 10.27 -2.60
CA ARG A 218 -48.32 10.18 -1.32
C ARG A 218 -48.54 11.54 -0.67
N GLU A 219 -47.54 12.41 -0.71
CA GLU A 219 -47.62 13.77 -0.18
C GLU A 219 -48.64 14.62 -0.95
N ASN A 220 -48.68 14.46 -2.28
CA ASN A 220 -49.59 15.20 -3.16
C ASN A 220 -50.98 14.54 -3.33
N LEU A 221 -51.31 13.50 -2.55
CA LEU A 221 -52.66 12.92 -2.59
C LEU A 221 -53.73 13.91 -2.11
N ALA A 222 -53.39 14.77 -1.14
CA ALA A 222 -54.28 15.80 -0.63
C ALA A 222 -54.60 16.88 -1.68
N THR A 223 -53.76 17.01 -2.71
CA THR A 223 -53.88 18.01 -3.78
C THR A 223 -54.36 17.38 -5.09
N GLY A 224 -55.16 16.31 -5.00
CA GLY A 224 -55.74 15.64 -6.18
C GLY A 224 -54.73 14.87 -7.04
N GLY A 225 -53.49 14.69 -6.56
CA GLY A 225 -52.41 14.04 -7.31
C GLY A 225 -51.56 14.99 -8.15
N ASP A 226 -51.87 16.29 -8.15
CA ASP A 226 -51.06 17.29 -8.85
C ASP A 226 -49.69 17.45 -8.17
N PRO A 227 -48.57 17.41 -8.92
CA PRO A 227 -47.22 17.44 -8.35
C PRO A 227 -46.81 18.87 -7.93
N ILE A 228 -47.41 19.36 -6.85
CA ILE A 228 -47.11 20.67 -6.25
C ILE A 228 -45.80 20.58 -5.43
N THR A 229 -45.66 19.53 -4.62
CA THR A 229 -44.49 19.32 -3.78
C THR A 229 -43.52 18.33 -4.43
N TRP A 230 -42.31 18.79 -4.71
CA TRP A 230 -41.23 17.97 -5.26
C TRP A 230 -40.36 17.38 -4.14
N LEU A 231 -40.37 16.05 -4.01
CA LEU A 231 -39.50 15.34 -3.08
C LEU A 231 -38.35 14.67 -3.83
N TRP A 232 -37.13 14.98 -3.40
CA TRP A 232 -35.91 14.45 -3.98
C TRP A 232 -35.26 13.41 -3.05
N ARG A 233 -34.51 12.49 -3.64
CA ARG A 233 -33.75 11.46 -2.94
C ARG A 233 -32.32 11.39 -3.45
N ARG A 234 -31.42 10.98 -2.56
CA ARG A 234 -30.02 10.67 -2.89
C ARG A 234 -29.60 9.35 -2.24
N PRO A 235 -28.53 8.71 -2.73
CA PRO A 235 -27.98 7.53 -2.08
C PRO A 235 -27.40 7.90 -0.72
N VAL A 236 -27.68 7.10 0.32
CA VAL A 236 -27.04 7.26 1.62
C VAL A 236 -25.55 6.97 1.47
N ARG A 237 -24.69 7.87 1.96
CA ARG A 237 -23.24 7.66 2.04
C ARG A 237 -22.86 7.25 3.45
N LYS A 238 -22.01 6.22 3.58
CA LYS A 238 -21.51 5.75 4.88
C LYS A 238 -19.99 5.59 4.82
N PRO A 239 -19.25 5.86 5.91
CA PRO A 239 -17.82 5.58 5.96
C PRO A 239 -17.58 4.08 5.70
N ARG A 240 -16.46 3.75 5.04
CA ARG A 240 -16.03 2.36 4.87
C ARG A 240 -15.74 1.74 6.23
N SER A 241 -16.09 0.47 6.42
CA SER A 241 -15.67 -0.27 7.62
C SER A 241 -14.18 -0.55 7.56
N VAL A 242 -13.52 -0.54 8.72
CA VAL A 242 -12.09 -0.82 8.84
C VAL A 242 -11.89 -2.15 9.57
N VAL A 243 -10.97 -2.95 9.07
CA VAL A 243 -10.41 -4.07 9.81
C VAL A 243 -8.94 -3.77 10.07
N VAL A 244 -8.52 -3.83 11.33
CA VAL A 244 -7.12 -3.67 11.73
C VAL A 244 -6.59 -5.04 12.13
N ILE A 245 -5.47 -5.43 11.55
CA ILE A 245 -4.75 -6.68 11.83
C ILE A 245 -3.34 -6.28 12.29
N CYS A 246 -3.06 -6.43 13.58
CA CYS A 246 -1.78 -6.03 14.18
C CYS A 246 -0.92 -7.25 14.50
N ASP A 247 0.37 -7.17 14.18
CA ASP A 247 1.36 -8.13 14.66
C ASP A 247 1.70 -7.90 16.15
N ILE A 248 1.86 -8.99 16.88
CA ILE A 248 2.27 -9.07 18.30
C ILE A 248 3.47 -10.00 18.49
N SER A 249 4.21 -10.26 17.41
CA SER A 249 5.48 -10.97 17.41
C SER A 249 6.50 -10.31 18.34
N GLY A 250 7.53 -11.06 18.72
CA GLY A 250 8.57 -10.56 19.64
C GLY A 250 9.33 -9.36 19.08
N SER A 251 9.57 -9.33 17.76
CA SER A 251 10.16 -8.20 17.06
C SER A 251 9.24 -6.97 17.04
N MET A 252 7.92 -7.19 17.09
CA MET A 252 6.92 -6.12 17.23
C MET A 252 6.56 -5.77 18.67
N GLU A 253 7.23 -6.33 19.69
CA GLU A 253 6.81 -6.17 21.09
C GLU A 253 6.72 -4.69 21.52
N ARG A 254 7.74 -3.88 21.26
CA ARG A 254 7.73 -2.43 21.58
C ARG A 254 6.69 -1.66 20.79
N HIS A 255 6.39 -2.10 19.57
CA HIS A 255 5.47 -1.44 18.63
C HIS A 255 4.01 -1.84 18.86
N SER A 256 3.77 -3.06 19.34
CA SER A 256 2.45 -3.68 19.50
C SER A 256 1.52 -2.82 20.35
N ARG A 257 2.03 -2.21 21.43
CA ARG A 257 1.27 -1.31 22.31
C ARG A 257 0.74 -0.09 21.55
N LEU A 258 1.59 0.54 20.73
CA LEU A 258 1.23 1.72 19.94
C LEU A 258 0.18 1.36 18.88
N LEU A 259 0.34 0.20 18.22
CA LEU A 259 -0.60 -0.29 17.22
C LEU A 259 -1.97 -0.64 17.81
N LEU A 260 -1.99 -1.23 19.01
CA LEU A 260 -3.24 -1.50 19.72
C LEU A 260 -3.92 -0.21 20.17
N ARG A 261 -3.17 0.80 20.61
CA ARG A 261 -3.72 2.13 20.90
C ARG A 261 -4.26 2.81 19.64
N PHE A 262 -3.59 2.66 18.50
CA PHE A 262 -4.11 3.12 17.22
C PHE A 262 -5.42 2.42 16.83
N ALA A 263 -5.48 1.09 16.96
CA ALA A 263 -6.71 0.33 16.74
C ALA A 263 -7.83 0.77 17.69
N TYR A 264 -7.52 1.04 18.95
CA TYR A 264 -8.45 1.60 19.93
C TYR A 264 -8.98 2.98 19.53
N ALA A 265 -8.11 3.90 19.11
CA ALA A 265 -8.49 5.22 18.63
C ALA A 265 -9.42 5.12 17.39
N LEU A 266 -9.11 4.23 16.45
CA LEU A 266 -9.98 3.93 15.30
C LEU A 266 -11.34 3.37 15.71
N MET A 267 -11.40 2.54 16.75
CA MET A 267 -12.66 1.99 17.27
C MET A 267 -13.52 3.03 17.99
N ARG A 268 -12.90 4.05 18.59
CA ARG A 268 -13.62 5.17 19.22
C ARG A 268 -14.17 6.16 18.20
N SER A 269 -13.64 6.16 16.99
CA SER A 269 -14.17 6.96 15.89
C SER A 269 -15.57 6.46 15.46
N ARG A 270 -16.30 7.26 14.66
CA ARG A 270 -17.61 6.86 14.11
C ARG A 270 -17.52 5.78 13.03
N VAL A 271 -16.33 5.26 12.77
CA VAL A 271 -16.07 4.21 11.79
C VAL A 271 -16.36 2.86 12.43
N ARG A 272 -17.03 1.98 11.68
CA ARG A 272 -17.19 0.60 12.10
C ARG A 272 -15.84 -0.11 11.98
N THR A 273 -15.19 -0.35 13.11
CA THR A 273 -13.85 -0.94 13.17
C THR A 273 -13.87 -2.31 13.83
N GLU A 274 -13.15 -3.26 13.23
CA GLU A 274 -12.91 -4.61 13.74
C GLU A 274 -11.41 -4.79 13.92
N ALA A 275 -10.98 -5.25 15.09
CA ALA A 275 -9.56 -5.40 15.43
C ALA A 275 -9.19 -6.86 15.69
N PHE A 276 -8.07 -7.26 15.12
CA PHE A 276 -7.43 -8.57 15.22
C PHE A 276 -5.96 -8.40 15.56
N VAL A 277 -5.42 -9.35 16.31
CA VAL A 277 -3.99 -9.51 16.51
C VAL A 277 -3.55 -10.86 15.99
N PHE A 278 -2.33 -10.95 15.48
CA PHE A 278 -1.74 -12.22 15.05
C PHE A 278 -0.32 -12.35 15.56
N GLY A 279 0.03 -13.58 15.94
CA GLY A 279 1.39 -14.01 16.21
C GLY A 279 1.51 -15.43 15.66
N THR A 280 1.47 -16.42 16.54
CA THR A 280 1.31 -17.84 16.17
C THR A 280 -0.11 -18.21 15.75
N ARG A 281 -1.12 -17.42 16.14
CA ARG A 281 -2.53 -17.58 15.73
C ARG A 281 -3.24 -16.24 15.61
N LEU A 282 -4.34 -16.21 14.85
CA LEU A 282 -5.20 -15.04 14.73
C LEU A 282 -6.20 -14.96 15.88
N THR A 283 -6.24 -13.83 16.58
CA THR A 283 -7.20 -13.59 17.68
C THR A 283 -7.99 -12.30 17.43
N ARG A 284 -9.32 -12.39 17.47
CA ARG A 284 -10.19 -11.20 17.40
C ARG A 284 -10.25 -10.50 18.76
N VAL A 285 -9.78 -9.25 18.80
CA VAL A 285 -9.65 -8.43 20.03
C VAL A 285 -10.64 -7.28 20.11
N THR A 286 -11.58 -7.21 19.15
CA THR A 286 -12.55 -6.11 19.04
C THR A 286 -13.42 -5.93 20.28
N ARG A 287 -13.67 -6.99 21.06
CA ARG A 287 -14.48 -6.86 22.29
C ARG A 287 -13.63 -6.31 23.45
N GLN A 288 -12.38 -6.72 23.50
CA GLN A 288 -11.39 -6.37 24.53
C GLN A 288 -11.00 -4.90 24.42
N LEU A 289 -10.91 -4.39 23.19
CA LEU A 289 -10.66 -2.98 22.90
C LEU A 289 -11.86 -2.05 23.12
N ARG A 290 -13.00 -2.53 23.65
CA ARG A 290 -14.13 -1.66 24.03
C ARG A 290 -13.95 -1.14 25.44
N GLY A 291 -14.10 0.16 25.64
CA GLY A 291 -14.01 0.78 26.95
C GLY A 291 -13.85 2.28 26.84
N ARG A 292 -13.67 2.94 27.99
CA ARG A 292 -13.25 4.35 28.06
C ARG A 292 -11.74 4.50 28.19
N ASP A 293 -11.09 3.56 28.87
CA ASP A 293 -9.66 3.60 29.17
C ASP A 293 -8.87 2.71 28.19
N PRO A 294 -7.87 3.27 27.47
CA PRO A 294 -7.01 2.52 26.56
C PRO A 294 -6.11 1.51 27.28
N ASP A 295 -5.56 1.83 28.45
CA ASP A 295 -4.63 0.93 29.14
C ASP A 295 -5.35 -0.33 29.64
N VAL A 296 -6.53 -0.16 30.24
CA VAL A 296 -7.39 -1.28 30.64
C VAL A 296 -7.86 -2.11 29.43
N ALA A 297 -8.06 -1.47 28.28
CA ALA A 297 -8.37 -2.17 27.04
C ALA A 297 -7.19 -3.04 26.58
N LEU A 298 -5.97 -2.53 26.64
CA LEU A 298 -4.76 -3.25 26.27
C LEU A 298 -4.44 -4.39 27.23
N GLU A 299 -4.61 -4.20 28.54
CA GLU A 299 -4.47 -5.28 29.54
C GLU A 299 -5.44 -6.44 29.26
N ARG A 300 -6.69 -6.12 28.89
CA ARG A 300 -7.67 -7.15 28.47
C ARG A 300 -7.26 -7.86 27.20
N VAL A 301 -6.61 -7.18 26.26
CA VAL A 301 -6.04 -7.84 25.08
C VAL A 301 -4.92 -8.79 25.49
N ALA A 302 -3.96 -8.32 26.30
CA ALA A 302 -2.86 -9.14 26.80
C ALA A 302 -3.36 -10.40 27.53
N SER A 303 -4.41 -10.29 28.35
CA SER A 303 -4.98 -11.45 29.07
C SER A 303 -5.58 -12.55 28.17
N VAL A 304 -6.04 -12.19 26.97
CA VAL A 304 -6.69 -13.14 26.03
C VAL A 304 -5.68 -13.73 25.05
N VAL A 305 -4.61 -12.99 24.79
CA VAL A 305 -3.57 -13.33 23.83
C VAL A 305 -2.49 -14.12 24.56
N ARG A 306 -2.62 -15.45 24.58
CA ARG A 306 -1.64 -16.34 25.26
C ARG A 306 -0.28 -16.43 24.58
N ASP A 307 -0.17 -15.93 23.35
CA ASP A 307 0.98 -16.19 22.47
C ASP A 307 1.75 -14.88 22.20
N TRP A 308 1.85 -14.01 23.22
CA TRP A 308 2.63 -12.78 23.14
C TRP A 308 4.10 -13.13 22.89
N SER A 309 4.75 -12.44 21.95
CA SER A 309 6.19 -12.56 21.65
C SER A 309 6.74 -13.96 21.25
N GLY A 310 5.89 -14.94 20.93
CA GLY A 310 6.35 -16.31 20.64
C GLY A 310 6.94 -16.52 19.23
N GLY A 311 6.28 -15.98 18.20
CA GLY A 311 6.68 -16.13 16.79
C GLY A 311 5.55 -15.71 15.83
N THR A 312 5.84 -15.67 14.52
CA THR A 312 4.92 -15.13 13.50
C THR A 312 4.50 -16.19 12.49
N ARG A 313 3.21 -16.53 12.44
CA ARG A 313 2.59 -17.36 11.41
C ARG A 313 1.61 -16.53 10.59
N ILE A 314 2.16 -15.58 9.84
CA ILE A 314 1.36 -14.62 9.07
C ILE A 314 0.49 -15.33 8.03
N GLY A 315 1.04 -16.23 7.22
CA GLY A 315 0.29 -16.95 6.18
C GLY A 315 -0.90 -17.75 6.72
N GLU A 316 -0.71 -18.47 7.83
CA GLU A 316 -1.78 -19.23 8.49
C GLU A 316 -2.84 -18.29 9.07
N SER A 317 -2.42 -17.21 9.72
CA SER A 317 -3.31 -16.21 10.31
C SER A 317 -4.16 -15.49 9.25
N PHE A 318 -3.56 -15.12 8.12
CA PHE A 318 -4.28 -14.50 7.00
C PHE A 318 -5.22 -15.47 6.29
N ARG A 319 -4.80 -16.73 6.12
CA ARG A 319 -5.68 -17.78 5.61
C ARG A 319 -6.89 -17.97 6.54
N GLU A 320 -6.67 -18.02 7.85
CA GLU A 320 -7.74 -18.12 8.84
C GLU A 320 -8.66 -16.89 8.77
N PHE A 321 -8.10 -15.68 8.69
CA PHE A 321 -8.86 -14.45 8.52
C PHE A 321 -9.76 -14.53 7.27
N ASN A 322 -9.20 -14.92 6.13
CA ASN A 322 -9.93 -14.92 4.87
C ASN A 322 -11.07 -15.96 4.88
N ILE A 323 -10.82 -17.16 5.40
CA ILE A 323 -11.81 -18.25 5.45
C ILE A 323 -12.90 -17.99 6.50
N ARG A 324 -12.51 -17.58 7.71
CA ARG A 324 -13.44 -17.50 8.86
C ARG A 324 -14.03 -16.11 9.07
N TRP A 325 -13.29 -15.04 8.77
CA TRP A 325 -13.64 -13.69 9.22
C TRP A 325 -13.99 -12.73 8.09
N ALA A 326 -13.32 -12.77 6.95
CA ALA A 326 -13.49 -11.77 5.87
C ALA A 326 -14.97 -11.57 5.51
N ARG A 327 -15.72 -12.65 5.24
CA ARG A 327 -17.15 -12.55 4.92
C ARG A 327 -18.03 -12.02 6.06
N ARG A 328 -17.59 -12.15 7.31
CA ARG A 328 -18.33 -11.72 8.52
C ARG A 328 -18.08 -10.25 8.84
N VAL A 329 -16.83 -9.80 8.71
CA VAL A 329 -16.40 -8.43 9.06
C VAL A 329 -16.38 -7.47 7.88
N LEU A 330 -16.05 -7.94 6.67
CA LEU A 330 -15.95 -7.18 5.43
C LEU A 330 -17.15 -7.46 4.50
N ARG A 331 -18.38 -7.24 4.99
CA ARG A 331 -19.61 -7.49 4.20
C ARG A 331 -19.76 -6.60 2.94
N THR A 332 -18.93 -5.57 2.81
CA THR A 332 -18.93 -4.57 1.74
C THR A 332 -17.51 -4.00 1.61
N SER A 333 -17.24 -3.20 0.57
CA SER A 333 -15.95 -2.51 0.35
C SER A 333 -15.44 -1.82 1.62
N GLY A 334 -14.60 -2.55 2.36
CA GLY A 334 -14.00 -2.18 3.62
C GLY A 334 -12.49 -2.10 3.45
N ILE A 335 -11.86 -1.37 4.36
CA ILE A 335 -10.41 -1.14 4.35
C ILE A 335 -9.80 -2.15 5.32
N VAL A 336 -8.79 -2.89 4.89
CA VAL A 336 -7.99 -3.73 5.77
C VAL A 336 -6.66 -3.04 5.98
N ILE A 337 -6.34 -2.71 7.23
CA ILE A 337 -5.06 -2.16 7.65
C ILE A 337 -4.29 -3.32 8.28
N VAL A 338 -3.20 -3.71 7.64
CA VAL A 338 -2.26 -4.71 8.15
C VAL A 338 -1.04 -3.97 8.64
N VAL A 339 -0.62 -4.27 9.86
CA VAL A 339 0.64 -3.76 10.40
C VAL A 339 1.46 -4.94 10.91
N SER A 340 2.62 -5.12 10.29
CA SER A 340 3.58 -6.21 10.48
C SER A 340 4.98 -5.66 10.24
N ASP A 341 6.00 -6.29 10.80
CA ASP A 341 7.41 -6.03 10.46
C ASP A 341 7.92 -6.88 9.28
N GLY A 342 7.09 -7.79 8.75
CA GLY A 342 7.39 -8.63 7.59
C GLY A 342 6.16 -9.20 6.89
#